data_AF-A0A1B6DWW1-F1
#
_entry.id   AF-A0A1B6DWW1-F1
#
_cell.length_a   1.000
_cell.length_b   1.000
_cell.length_c   1.000
_cell.angle_alpha   90.00
_cell.angle_beta   90.00
_cell.angle_gamma   90.00
#
_symmetry.space_group_name_H-M   'P 1'
#
loop_
_entity.id
_entity.type
_entity.pdbx_description
1 polymer ?
#
loop_
_entity_poly.entity_id
_entity_poly.type
_entity_poly.pdbx_seq_one_letter_code
_entity_poly.pdbx_strand_id
1 'polypeptide(L)'
;GLVTREGLQRIVQLEQFDEWEEFHLKCVHYTLTIASQGDLEDWALLRLNIPVVDYTEKRKCIDWNLVEVKDANIYSHVAVGHYNDNVLLITGGFSSYGKETHGRSRNVFCVKEVVGENDKKFTFEKVDNAINFEAMHSTLTEISSSEDETTYIMYGGRVSPKQYVNACPIVVNVSRSYLVTLECNMDTCGAQPRYRHSAVALKQRGVAIVFIFGGRAHSQQGILVTLF
;
A
#
# COMPACT_ATOMS: atom_id res chain seq x y z
N GLY A 1 -22.69 27.07 1.91
CA GLY A 1 -22.24 27.00 3.32
C GLY A 1 -21.11 26.03 3.42
N LEU A 2 -20.01 26.40 4.08
CA LEU A 2 -18.88 25.52 4.35
C LEU A 2 -19.33 24.36 5.26
N VAL A 3 -18.84 23.14 5.01
CA VAL A 3 -19.18 21.99 5.86
C VAL A 3 -18.58 22.21 7.25
N THR A 4 -19.42 22.23 8.27
CA THR A 4 -18.97 22.37 9.67
C THR A 4 -18.21 21.13 10.11
N ARG A 5 -17.42 21.22 11.20
CA ARG A 5 -16.73 20.05 11.78
C ARG A 5 -17.71 18.94 12.17
N GLU A 6 -18.86 19.30 12.73
CA GLU A 6 -19.94 18.36 13.06
C GLU A 6 -20.53 17.72 11.81
N GLY A 7 -20.72 18.50 10.74
CA GLY A 7 -21.15 17.99 9.44
C GLY A 7 -20.15 16.99 8.86
N LEU A 8 -18.85 17.31 8.92
CA LEU A 8 -17.78 16.41 8.49
C LEU A 8 -17.76 15.12 9.31
N GLN A 9 -17.86 15.21 10.64
CA GLN A 9 -17.91 14.04 11.52
C GLN A 9 -19.10 13.14 11.18
N ARG A 10 -20.29 13.73 10.98
CA ARG A 10 -21.47 12.99 10.56
C ARG A 10 -21.26 12.27 9.23
N ILE A 11 -20.71 12.96 8.22
CA ILE A 11 -20.44 12.39 6.89
C ILE A 11 -19.46 11.22 6.99
N VAL A 12 -18.35 11.38 7.72
CA VAL A 12 -17.34 10.33 7.91
C VAL A 12 -17.91 9.11 8.65
N GLN A 13 -18.98 9.29 9.43
CA GLN A 13 -19.65 8.21 10.15
C GLN A 13 -20.79 7.53 9.36
N LEU A 14 -21.25 8.10 8.23
CA LEU A 14 -22.33 7.51 7.42
C LEU A 14 -21.95 6.13 6.91
N GLU A 15 -20.73 6.00 6.39
CA GLU A 15 -20.16 4.74 5.95
C GLU A 15 -18.65 4.75 6.07
N GLN A 16 -18.06 3.55 6.14
CA GLN A 16 -16.60 3.44 6.14
C GLN A 16 -16.06 3.59 4.72
N PHE A 17 -15.46 4.75 4.48
CA PHE A 17 -14.84 5.11 3.22
C PHE A 17 -13.32 4.90 3.27
N ASP A 18 -12.71 4.34 2.22
CA ASP A 18 -11.25 4.14 2.12
C ASP A 18 -10.67 4.37 0.71
N GLU A 19 -11.41 5.05 -0.16
CA GLU A 19 -11.05 5.35 -1.56
C GLU A 19 -10.59 6.82 -1.69
N TRP A 20 -9.71 7.26 -0.79
CA TRP A 20 -9.30 8.67 -0.69
C TRP A 20 -8.59 9.17 -1.94
N GLU A 21 -7.80 8.31 -2.58
CA GLU A 21 -7.13 8.61 -3.84
C GLU A 21 -8.15 8.82 -4.97
N GLU A 22 -9.13 7.93 -5.13
CA GLU A 22 -10.20 8.11 -6.13
C GLU A 22 -11.09 9.31 -5.82
N PHE A 23 -11.36 9.59 -4.54
CA PHE A 23 -12.13 10.76 -4.12
C PHE A 23 -11.40 12.06 -4.44
N HIS A 24 -10.11 12.16 -4.13
CA HIS A 24 -9.31 13.34 -4.48
C HIS A 24 -9.25 13.54 -5.99
N LEU A 25 -9.02 12.46 -6.76
CA LEU A 25 -9.08 12.51 -8.21
C LEU A 25 -10.44 13.03 -8.68
N LYS A 26 -11.56 12.49 -8.17
CA LYS A 26 -12.90 13.03 -8.51
C LYS A 26 -12.99 14.52 -8.16
N CYS A 27 -12.63 14.93 -6.95
CA CYS A 27 -12.75 16.32 -6.51
C CYS A 27 -12.01 17.33 -7.40
N VAL A 28 -10.86 16.96 -8.00
CA VAL A 28 -10.12 17.87 -8.89
C VAL A 28 -10.67 17.91 -10.33
N HIS A 29 -11.55 16.98 -10.70
CA HIS A 29 -12.17 16.92 -12.04
C HIS A 29 -13.55 17.58 -12.12
N TYR A 30 -14.13 18.01 -10.99
CA TYR A 30 -15.39 18.75 -10.96
C TYR A 30 -15.16 20.18 -10.51
N THR A 31 -15.70 21.14 -11.25
CA THR A 31 -15.71 22.55 -10.85
C THR A 31 -17.09 22.97 -10.36
N LEU A 32 -17.12 23.80 -9.32
CA LEU A 32 -18.33 24.49 -8.88
C LEU A 32 -18.23 25.94 -9.35
N THR A 33 -18.96 26.27 -10.40
CA THR A 33 -19.02 27.64 -10.94
C THR A 33 -20.29 28.31 -10.44
N ILE A 34 -20.14 29.49 -9.84
CA ILE A 34 -21.25 30.35 -9.41
C ILE A 34 -21.15 31.64 -10.21
N ALA A 35 -22.23 32.01 -10.89
CA ALA A 35 -22.35 33.26 -11.65
C ALA A 35 -23.65 33.97 -11.27
N SER A 36 -23.61 35.30 -11.16
CA SER A 36 -24.77 36.15 -10.87
C SER A 36 -24.81 37.31 -11.84
N GLN A 37 -26.02 37.80 -12.15
CA GLN A 37 -26.23 39.03 -12.93
C GLN A 37 -26.17 40.30 -12.05
N GLY A 38 -26.13 40.14 -10.72
CA GLY A 38 -25.98 41.22 -9.74
C GLY A 38 -24.76 40.99 -8.83
N ASP A 39 -24.68 41.73 -7.73
CA ASP A 39 -23.55 41.64 -6.80
C ASP A 39 -23.51 40.31 -6.03
N LEU A 40 -22.30 39.86 -5.71
CA LEU A 40 -21.98 38.65 -4.94
C LEU A 40 -21.34 38.98 -3.58
N GLU A 41 -21.59 40.17 -3.04
CA GLU A 41 -21.04 40.61 -1.74
C GLU A 41 -21.33 39.62 -0.60
N ASP A 42 -22.54 39.05 -0.54
CA ASP A 42 -22.92 38.04 0.47
C ASP A 42 -22.14 36.71 0.35
N TRP A 43 -21.42 36.50 -0.76
CA TRP A 43 -20.64 35.30 -1.03
C TRP A 43 -19.15 35.44 -0.70
N ALA A 44 -18.75 36.56 -0.10
CA ALA A 44 -17.35 36.81 0.29
C ALA A 44 -16.75 35.68 1.16
N LEU A 45 -17.56 35.01 1.98
CA LEU A 45 -17.15 33.87 2.83
C LEU A 45 -16.72 32.62 2.05
N LEU A 46 -17.05 32.52 0.75
CA LEU A 46 -16.66 31.41 -0.13
C LEU A 46 -15.48 31.76 -1.04
N ARG A 47 -14.96 33.00 -0.96
CA ARG A 47 -13.70 33.37 -1.60
C ARG A 47 -12.55 32.74 -0.83
N LEU A 48 -12.24 31.49 -1.15
CA LEU A 48 -11.01 30.85 -0.69
C LEU A 48 -9.86 31.54 -1.41
N ASN A 49 -9.10 32.37 -0.69
CA ASN A 49 -7.80 32.85 -1.16
C ASN A 49 -6.83 31.66 -1.15
N ILE A 50 -6.90 30.83 -2.19
CA ILE A 50 -5.95 29.74 -2.38
C ILE A 50 -4.70 30.37 -3.00
N PRO A 51 -3.56 30.44 -2.27
CA PRO A 51 -2.33 30.91 -2.87
C PRO A 51 -1.97 29.97 -4.02
N VAL A 52 -1.83 30.54 -5.22
CA VAL A 52 -1.24 29.82 -6.34
C VAL A 52 0.24 29.68 -6.03
N VAL A 53 0.63 28.48 -5.56
CA VAL A 53 2.04 28.16 -5.36
C VAL A 53 2.63 27.86 -6.71
N ASP A 54 3.50 28.75 -7.19
CA ASP A 54 4.30 28.49 -8.39
C ASP A 54 5.45 27.53 -8.02
N TYR A 55 5.39 26.30 -8.52
CA TYR A 55 6.40 25.26 -8.29
C TYR A 55 7.49 25.29 -9.37
N THR A 56 7.96 26.46 -9.79
CA THR A 56 9.02 26.62 -10.79
C THR A 56 10.42 26.27 -10.29
N GLU A 57 10.61 26.03 -9.00
CA GLU A 57 11.90 25.60 -8.46
C GLU A 57 12.28 24.20 -8.95
N LYS A 58 13.39 24.12 -9.70
CA LYS A 58 14.00 22.84 -10.11
C LYS A 58 14.49 22.08 -8.88
N ARG A 59 13.64 21.18 -8.37
CA ARG A 59 14.03 20.20 -7.35
C ARG A 59 15.14 19.31 -7.92
N LYS A 60 16.07 18.86 -7.07
CA LYS A 60 17.01 17.80 -7.42
C LYS A 60 16.20 16.59 -7.88
N CYS A 61 16.25 16.29 -9.17
CA CYS A 61 15.56 15.18 -9.76
C CYS A 61 16.53 14.01 -9.78
N ILE A 62 16.08 12.85 -9.34
CA ILE A 62 16.76 11.60 -9.66
C ILE A 62 16.26 11.25 -11.08
N ASP A 63 17.15 10.77 -11.94
CA ASP A 63 16.78 10.34 -13.29
C ASP A 63 16.26 8.90 -13.25
N TRP A 64 14.99 8.69 -13.59
CA TRP A 64 14.34 7.38 -13.63
C TRP A 64 13.68 7.21 -14.98
N ASN A 65 13.82 6.01 -15.56
CA ASN A 65 13.06 5.62 -16.73
C ASN A 65 11.89 4.74 -16.31
N LEU A 66 10.68 5.14 -16.69
CA LEU A 66 9.48 4.31 -16.49
C LEU A 66 9.58 3.08 -17.40
N VAL A 67 9.52 1.89 -16.81
CA VAL A 67 9.42 0.64 -17.56
C VAL A 67 8.08 0.00 -17.25
N GLU A 68 7.27 -0.20 -18.29
CA GLU A 68 5.96 -0.85 -18.17
C GLU A 68 6.10 -2.36 -18.21
N VAL A 69 5.47 -3.03 -17.25
CA VAL A 69 5.37 -4.48 -17.21
C VAL A 69 3.97 -4.86 -17.66
N LYS A 70 3.88 -5.64 -18.74
CA LYS A 70 2.59 -6.09 -19.26
C LYS A 70 1.86 -6.95 -18.23
N ASP A 71 0.53 -6.85 -18.22
CA ASP A 71 -0.39 -7.65 -17.41
C ASP A 71 -0.26 -7.48 -15.88
N ALA A 72 0.57 -6.54 -15.40
CA ALA A 72 0.78 -6.22 -13.99
C ALA A 72 -0.30 -5.27 -13.42
N ASN A 73 -1.58 -5.53 -13.73
CA ASN A 73 -2.71 -4.74 -13.22
C ASN A 73 -3.05 -5.15 -11.78
N ILE A 74 -2.24 -4.67 -10.82
CA ILE A 74 -2.43 -4.94 -9.40
C ILE A 74 -2.51 -3.64 -8.59
N TYR A 75 -3.51 -3.53 -7.72
CA TYR A 75 -3.78 -2.36 -6.89
C TYR A 75 -3.78 -2.72 -5.40
N SER A 76 -3.41 -1.77 -4.54
CA SER A 76 -3.42 -1.93 -3.06
C SER A 76 -2.64 -3.15 -2.54
N HIS A 77 -1.67 -3.60 -3.34
CA HIS A 77 -0.80 -4.73 -3.05
C HIS A 77 0.40 -4.30 -2.20
N VAL A 78 1.23 -5.27 -1.84
CA VAL A 78 2.57 -5.04 -1.32
C VAL A 78 3.59 -5.64 -2.26
N ALA A 79 4.72 -4.95 -2.42
CA ALA A 79 5.83 -5.37 -3.26
C ALA A 79 7.14 -5.28 -2.46
N VAL A 80 8.00 -6.31 -2.59
CA VAL A 80 9.31 -6.36 -1.95
C VAL A 80 10.36 -6.89 -2.93
N GLY A 81 11.58 -6.38 -2.82
CA GLY A 81 12.71 -6.98 -3.50
C GLY A 81 13.03 -8.34 -2.89
N HIS A 82 13.29 -9.32 -3.74
CA HIS A 82 13.89 -10.59 -3.34
C HIS A 82 15.39 -10.54 -3.67
N TYR A 83 16.21 -10.96 -2.70
CA TYR A 83 17.66 -10.83 -2.77
C TYR A 83 18.26 -11.61 -3.96
N ASN A 84 19.43 -11.18 -4.42
CA ASN A 84 20.28 -11.76 -5.47
C ASN A 84 19.81 -11.82 -6.93
N ASP A 85 18.51 -11.75 -7.25
CA ASP A 85 18.05 -12.04 -8.62
C ASP A 85 17.36 -10.87 -9.37
N ASN A 86 17.45 -9.62 -8.88
CA ASN A 86 16.70 -8.48 -9.44
C ASN A 86 15.19 -8.77 -9.57
N VAL A 87 14.63 -9.54 -8.62
CA VAL A 87 13.23 -9.95 -8.63
C VAL A 87 12.41 -9.12 -7.66
N LEU A 88 11.24 -8.68 -8.11
CA LEU A 88 10.23 -8.07 -7.26
C LEU A 88 9.13 -9.11 -6.98
N LEU A 89 8.85 -9.37 -5.72
CA LEU A 89 7.71 -10.20 -5.29
C LEU A 89 6.53 -9.30 -4.97
N ILE A 90 5.35 -9.68 -5.43
CA ILE A 90 4.10 -8.93 -5.25
C ILE A 90 3.04 -9.86 -4.67
N THR A 91 2.33 -9.42 -3.64
CA THR A 91 1.22 -10.19 -3.05
C THR A 91 0.11 -9.29 -2.49
N GLY A 92 -1.06 -9.89 -2.27
CA GLY A 92 -2.26 -9.19 -1.82
C GLY A 92 -2.86 -8.26 -2.87
N GLY A 93 -3.71 -7.34 -2.41
CA GLY A 93 -4.33 -6.33 -3.27
C GLY A 93 -5.49 -6.84 -4.14
N PHE A 94 -5.78 -6.11 -5.21
CA PHE A 94 -6.75 -6.45 -6.25
C PHE A 94 -6.03 -6.69 -7.56
N SER A 95 -6.41 -7.72 -8.32
CA SER A 95 -5.91 -7.95 -9.66
C SER A 95 -7.00 -8.43 -10.61
N SER A 96 -6.84 -8.14 -11.91
CA SER A 96 -7.61 -8.75 -13.00
C SER A 96 -6.88 -9.94 -13.63
N TYR A 97 -5.79 -10.41 -13.02
CA TYR A 97 -4.98 -11.48 -13.62
C TYR A 97 -5.81 -12.75 -13.85
N GLY A 98 -5.91 -13.16 -15.12
CA GLY A 98 -6.67 -14.34 -15.55
C GLY A 98 -8.19 -14.22 -15.43
N LYS A 99 -8.74 -13.00 -15.27
CA LYS A 99 -10.19 -12.74 -15.14
C LYS A 99 -10.60 -11.49 -15.89
N GLU A 100 -11.86 -11.45 -16.35
CA GLU A 100 -12.45 -10.25 -16.98
C GLU A 100 -12.75 -9.13 -15.96
N THR A 101 -12.86 -9.47 -14.67
CA THR A 101 -13.17 -8.52 -13.60
C THR A 101 -12.08 -8.49 -12.54
N HIS A 102 -11.84 -7.30 -11.98
CA HIS A 102 -10.93 -7.13 -10.85
C HIS A 102 -11.51 -7.83 -9.61
N GLY A 103 -10.72 -8.73 -9.02
CA GLY A 103 -11.04 -9.39 -7.76
C GLY A 103 -9.89 -9.26 -6.77
N ARG A 104 -10.13 -9.59 -5.50
CA ARG A 104 -9.03 -9.70 -4.53
C ARG A 104 -8.03 -10.74 -5.03
N SER A 105 -6.77 -10.35 -5.10
CA SER A 105 -5.70 -11.24 -5.50
C SER A 105 -5.35 -12.15 -4.33
N ARG A 106 -5.25 -13.44 -4.62
CA ARG A 106 -4.77 -14.49 -3.71
C ARG A 106 -3.37 -14.97 -4.10
N ASN A 107 -2.88 -14.47 -5.22
CA ASN A 107 -1.68 -14.96 -5.86
C ASN A 107 -0.47 -14.17 -5.34
N VAL A 108 0.67 -14.86 -5.29
CA VAL A 108 1.97 -14.20 -5.30
C VAL A 108 2.42 -14.12 -6.76
N PHE A 109 2.96 -12.98 -7.12
CA PHE A 109 3.56 -12.74 -8.42
C PHE A 109 5.02 -12.38 -8.27
N CYS A 110 5.78 -12.61 -9.32
CA CYS A 110 7.14 -12.15 -9.44
C CYS A 110 7.29 -11.30 -10.71
N VAL A 111 8.06 -10.22 -10.59
CA VAL A 111 8.55 -9.45 -11.73
C VAL A 111 10.02 -9.74 -11.86
N LYS A 112 10.44 -10.26 -13.03
CA LYS A 112 11.83 -10.65 -13.30
C LYS A 112 12.36 -9.90 -14.50
N GLU A 113 13.61 -9.45 -14.42
CA GLU A 113 14.31 -8.91 -15.59
C GLU A 113 14.59 -10.06 -16.58
N VAL A 114 14.16 -9.90 -17.83
CA VAL A 114 14.54 -10.76 -18.94
C VAL A 114 15.70 -10.08 -19.66
N VAL A 115 16.87 -10.73 -19.62
CA VAL A 115 18.05 -10.25 -20.33
C VAL A 115 17.78 -10.31 -21.83
N GLY A 116 17.69 -9.14 -22.46
CA GLY A 116 17.52 -8.97 -23.90
C GLY A 116 18.54 -7.97 -24.45
N GLU A 117 18.85 -8.05 -25.74
CA GLU A 117 20.06 -7.46 -26.32
C GLU A 117 20.14 -5.93 -26.41
N ASN A 118 19.15 -5.13 -25.97
CA ASN A 118 19.29 -3.66 -25.95
C ASN A 118 18.31 -2.91 -25.03
N ASP A 119 17.19 -3.55 -24.62
CA ASP A 119 16.19 -2.95 -23.72
C ASP A 119 15.90 -3.87 -22.53
N LYS A 120 15.84 -3.28 -21.32
CA LYS A 120 15.38 -4.00 -20.13
C LYS A 120 13.92 -4.38 -20.30
N LYS A 121 13.64 -5.68 -20.34
CA LYS A 121 12.28 -6.22 -20.37
C LYS A 121 12.02 -6.91 -19.05
N PHE A 122 10.77 -6.90 -18.61
CA PHE A 122 10.36 -7.58 -17.40
C PHE A 122 9.21 -8.54 -17.71
N THR A 123 9.25 -9.73 -17.13
CA THR A 123 8.09 -10.65 -17.11
C THR A 123 7.32 -10.47 -15.82
N PHE A 124 6.01 -10.73 -15.90
CA PHE A 124 5.11 -10.77 -14.76
C PHE A 124 4.49 -12.15 -14.70
N GLU A 125 4.89 -12.93 -13.70
CA GLU A 125 4.57 -14.35 -13.61
C GLU A 125 3.92 -14.64 -12.26
N LYS A 126 2.87 -15.47 -12.28
CA LYS A 126 2.32 -16.05 -11.06
C LYS A 126 3.30 -17.08 -10.50
N VAL A 127 3.53 -17.03 -9.19
CA VAL A 127 4.30 -18.05 -8.46
C VAL A 127 3.36 -19.21 -8.09
N ASP A 128 3.72 -20.42 -8.51
CA ASP A 128 2.97 -21.64 -8.20
C ASP A 128 3.11 -22.04 -6.72
N ASN A 129 2.09 -22.69 -6.17
CA ASN A 129 2.02 -23.11 -4.76
C ASN A 129 2.15 -21.98 -3.72
N ALA A 130 1.97 -20.73 -4.14
CA ALA A 130 1.98 -19.59 -3.24
C ALA A 130 0.81 -19.63 -2.23
N ILE A 131 1.07 -19.16 -1.01
CA ILE A 131 0.01 -19.08 0.00
C ILE A 131 -1.04 -18.03 -0.38
N ASN A 132 -2.28 -18.36 -0.01
CA ASN A 132 -3.43 -17.49 -0.18
C ASN A 132 -3.38 -16.31 0.80
N PHE A 133 -3.09 -15.12 0.28
CA PHE A 133 -3.15 -13.86 1.01
C PHE A 133 -4.27 -12.96 0.50
N GLU A 134 -5.37 -12.88 1.24
CA GLU A 134 -6.52 -12.05 0.89
C GLU A 134 -6.52 -10.70 1.61
N ALA A 135 -5.39 -10.02 1.63
CA ALA A 135 -5.23 -8.75 2.33
C ALA A 135 -4.80 -7.61 1.39
N MET A 136 -5.26 -6.41 1.68
CA MET A 136 -4.91 -5.18 0.97
C MET A 136 -4.43 -4.14 1.96
N HIS A 137 -3.55 -3.25 1.51
CA HIS A 137 -2.92 -2.25 2.38
C HIS A 137 -2.26 -2.86 3.62
N SER A 138 -1.73 -4.07 3.48
CA SER A 138 -0.81 -4.70 4.43
C SER A 138 0.62 -4.19 4.17
N THR A 139 1.53 -4.56 5.06
CA THR A 139 2.96 -4.38 4.85
C THR A 139 3.65 -5.75 4.80
N LEU A 140 4.78 -5.80 4.10
CA LEU A 140 5.67 -6.95 4.00
C LEU A 140 7.09 -6.38 4.15
N THR A 141 7.76 -6.72 5.24
CA THR A 141 9.01 -6.07 5.64
C THR A 141 10.10 -7.12 5.79
N GLU A 142 11.20 -7.00 5.04
CA GLU A 142 12.34 -7.91 5.16
C GLU A 142 12.97 -7.82 6.56
N ILE A 143 13.19 -8.96 7.20
CA ILE A 143 13.88 -9.05 8.49
C ILE A 143 15.22 -9.78 8.42
N SER A 144 15.37 -10.74 7.53
CA SER A 144 16.62 -11.46 7.28
C SER A 144 16.69 -11.92 5.84
N SER A 145 17.91 -11.99 5.30
CA SER A 145 18.17 -12.50 3.97
C SER A 145 19.47 -13.29 3.99
N SER A 146 19.47 -14.43 3.32
CA SER A 146 20.58 -15.35 3.14
C SER A 146 20.67 -15.78 1.67
N GLU A 147 21.66 -16.59 1.30
CA GLU A 147 21.81 -17.08 -0.07
C GLU A 147 20.63 -17.96 -0.53
N ASP A 148 19.99 -18.67 0.40
CA ASP A 148 18.95 -19.66 0.09
C ASP A 148 17.53 -19.17 0.41
N GLU A 149 17.38 -18.26 1.36
CA GLU A 149 16.09 -17.83 1.88
C GLU A 149 16.10 -16.37 2.34
N THR A 150 14.99 -15.67 2.08
CA THR A 150 14.68 -14.36 2.65
C THR A 150 13.41 -14.42 3.47
N THR A 151 13.48 -13.89 4.70
CA THR A 151 12.37 -13.84 5.63
C THR A 151 11.80 -12.44 5.73
N TYR A 152 10.48 -12.37 5.67
CA TYR A 152 9.71 -11.15 5.80
C TYR A 152 8.70 -11.26 6.94
N ILE A 153 8.34 -10.13 7.52
CA ILE A 153 7.14 -10.01 8.34
C ILE A 153 6.03 -9.40 7.49
N MET A 154 4.91 -10.12 7.39
CA MET A 154 3.65 -9.54 6.94
C MET A 154 2.83 -9.06 8.13
N TYR A 155 2.34 -7.83 8.08
CA TYR A 155 1.50 -7.28 9.14
C TYR A 155 0.30 -6.49 8.61
N GLY A 156 -0.82 -6.66 9.31
CA GLY A 156 -2.05 -5.93 9.09
C GLY A 156 -2.67 -6.14 7.70
N GLY A 157 -3.38 -5.11 7.26
CA GLY A 157 -4.18 -5.11 6.04
C GLY A 157 -5.66 -5.29 6.32
N ARG A 158 -6.45 -5.28 5.25
CA ARG A 158 -7.89 -5.44 5.30
C ARG A 158 -8.43 -6.25 4.13
N VAL A 159 -9.56 -6.92 4.37
CA VAL A 159 -10.38 -7.54 3.32
C VAL A 159 -11.39 -6.51 2.82
N SER A 160 -12.13 -5.89 3.73
CA SER A 160 -13.07 -4.78 3.47
C SER A 160 -12.75 -3.62 4.41
N PRO A 161 -13.28 -2.40 4.20
CA PRO A 161 -13.06 -1.29 5.14
C PRO A 161 -13.38 -1.64 6.60
N LYS A 162 -14.34 -2.57 6.82
CA LYS A 162 -14.79 -3.05 8.14
C LYS A 162 -14.01 -4.23 8.70
N GLN A 163 -13.26 -4.95 7.85
CA GLN A 163 -12.64 -6.22 8.21
C GLN A 163 -11.12 -6.12 8.10
N TYR A 164 -10.51 -5.90 9.26
CA TYR A 164 -9.07 -5.88 9.47
C TYR A 164 -8.54 -7.33 9.59
N VAL A 165 -7.33 -7.57 9.12
CA VAL A 165 -6.69 -8.91 9.17
C VAL A 165 -5.25 -8.83 9.67
N ASN A 166 -4.65 -9.99 9.94
CA ASN A 166 -3.25 -10.14 10.35
C ASN A 166 -2.91 -9.31 11.60
N ALA A 167 -3.74 -9.42 12.64
CA ALA A 167 -3.50 -8.80 13.95
C ALA A 167 -2.19 -9.32 14.57
N CYS A 168 -1.92 -10.62 14.42
CA CYS A 168 -0.62 -11.20 14.67
C CYS A 168 0.22 -11.12 13.38
N PRO A 169 1.46 -10.60 13.43
CA PRO A 169 2.38 -10.65 12.32
C PRO A 169 2.61 -12.09 11.87
N ILE A 170 2.67 -12.29 10.56
CA ILE A 170 2.93 -13.58 9.93
C ILE A 170 4.36 -13.56 9.43
N VAL A 171 5.14 -14.58 9.77
CA VAL A 171 6.48 -14.77 9.20
C VAL A 171 6.31 -15.42 7.83
N VAL A 172 6.90 -14.80 6.82
CA VAL A 172 6.84 -15.23 5.42
C VAL A 172 8.25 -15.53 4.98
N ASN A 173 8.55 -16.80 4.74
CA ASN A 173 9.84 -17.22 4.20
C ASN A 173 9.69 -17.40 2.70
N VAL A 174 10.68 -16.91 1.96
CA VAL A 174 10.75 -17.07 0.50
C VAL A 174 12.09 -17.67 0.15
N SER A 175 12.05 -18.88 -0.42
CA SER A 175 13.25 -19.53 -0.92
C SER A 175 13.77 -18.87 -2.20
N ARG A 176 15.00 -19.22 -2.58
CA ARG A 176 15.59 -18.84 -3.88
C ARG A 176 14.75 -19.28 -5.09
N SER A 177 13.98 -20.36 -4.98
CA SER A 177 13.05 -20.81 -6.03
C SER A 177 11.70 -20.08 -6.00
N TYR A 178 11.59 -19.00 -5.22
CA TYR A 178 10.39 -18.22 -4.96
C TYR A 178 9.27 -19.02 -4.27
N LEU A 179 9.61 -20.15 -3.66
CA LEU A 179 8.63 -20.91 -2.88
C LEU A 179 8.35 -20.14 -1.59
N VAL A 180 7.08 -19.79 -1.40
CA VAL A 180 6.64 -19.04 -0.23
C VAL A 180 6.12 -20.01 0.82
N THR A 181 6.61 -19.91 2.06
CA THR A 181 6.08 -20.64 3.23
C THR A 181 5.63 -19.65 4.31
N LEU A 182 4.64 -20.04 5.11
CA LEU A 182 4.18 -19.26 6.26
C LEU A 182 4.54 -19.96 7.56
N GLU A 183 5.09 -19.18 8.46
CA GLU A 183 5.23 -19.54 9.85
C GLU A 183 4.36 -18.60 10.68
N CYS A 184 3.30 -19.15 11.26
CA CYS A 184 2.48 -18.47 12.24
C CYS A 184 2.99 -18.89 13.61
N ASN A 185 3.81 -18.06 14.25
CA ASN A 185 4.21 -18.33 15.63
C ASN A 185 4.43 -17.03 16.42
N MET A 186 3.35 -16.25 16.55
CA MET A 186 3.30 -15.09 17.43
C MET A 186 2.09 -15.26 18.35
N ASP A 187 2.28 -15.99 19.45
CA ASP A 187 1.21 -16.42 20.36
C ASP A 187 0.43 -15.25 20.98
N THR A 188 1.01 -14.05 21.03
CA THR A 188 0.27 -12.82 21.31
C THR A 188 0.99 -11.63 20.68
N CYS A 189 0.40 -11.07 19.64
CA CYS A 189 0.76 -9.71 19.26
C CYS A 189 -0.17 -8.77 20.03
N GLY A 190 0.35 -8.02 20.99
CA GLY A 190 -0.40 -6.93 21.66
C GLY A 190 -0.83 -5.80 20.71
N ALA A 191 -0.56 -5.95 19.42
CA ALA A 191 -0.84 -4.97 18.40
C ALA A 191 -2.25 -5.06 17.84
N GLN A 192 -2.94 -3.93 17.80
CA GLN A 192 -4.25 -3.84 17.17
C GLN A 192 -4.14 -3.93 15.64
N PRO A 193 -4.99 -4.73 14.98
CA PRO A 193 -4.96 -4.87 13.54
C PRO A 193 -5.23 -3.53 12.86
N ARG A 194 -4.52 -3.26 11.76
CA ARG A 194 -4.54 -1.97 11.06
C ARG A 194 -4.21 -2.10 9.58
N TYR A 195 -4.58 -1.12 8.79
CA TYR A 195 -4.27 -1.06 7.36
C TYR A 195 -3.86 0.36 6.96
N ARG A 196 -3.24 0.54 5.77
CA ARG A 196 -2.61 1.81 5.34
C ARG A 196 -1.56 2.34 6.33
N HIS A 197 -0.95 1.43 7.08
CA HIS A 197 0.23 1.72 7.88
C HIS A 197 1.47 1.55 7.00
N SER A 198 2.59 2.08 7.47
CA SER A 198 3.91 1.82 6.90
C SER A 198 4.74 1.03 7.91
N ALA A 199 5.63 0.19 7.40
CA ALA A 199 6.54 -0.59 8.23
C ALA A 199 7.97 -0.51 7.69
N VAL A 200 8.93 -0.55 8.60
CA VAL A 200 10.36 -0.60 8.28
C VAL A 200 11.08 -1.47 9.30
N ALA A 201 12.06 -2.24 8.84
CA ALA A 201 12.91 -3.03 9.71
C ALA A 201 14.23 -2.30 9.99
N LEU A 202 14.67 -2.34 11.25
CA LEU A 202 16.00 -1.93 11.69
C LEU A 202 16.74 -3.18 12.18
N LYS A 203 17.88 -3.47 11.58
CA LYS A 203 18.77 -4.56 12.04
C LYS A 203 19.75 -3.99 13.07
N GLN A 204 19.65 -4.41 14.32
CA GLN A 204 20.54 -3.98 15.41
C GLN A 204 21.06 -5.19 16.18
N ARG A 205 22.39 -5.36 16.23
CA ARG A 205 23.07 -6.43 16.99
C ARG A 205 22.55 -7.86 16.66
N GLY A 206 22.28 -8.12 15.39
CA GLY A 206 21.78 -9.42 14.92
C GLY A 206 20.27 -9.63 15.12
N VAL A 207 19.57 -8.66 15.69
CA VAL A 207 18.11 -8.70 15.88
C VAL A 207 17.44 -7.73 14.91
N ALA A 208 16.38 -8.18 14.25
CA ALA A 208 15.54 -7.33 13.42
C ALA A 208 14.36 -6.78 14.25
N ILE A 209 14.24 -5.46 14.29
CA ILE A 209 13.14 -4.75 14.97
C ILE A 209 12.27 -4.11 13.90
N VAL A 210 10.96 -4.39 13.91
CA VAL A 210 10.03 -3.82 12.92
C VAL A 210 9.22 -2.69 13.55
N PHE A 211 9.39 -1.50 12.99
CA PHE A 211 8.65 -0.30 13.36
C PHE A 211 7.42 -0.18 12.49
N ILE A 212 6.25 0.00 13.11
CA ILE A 212 4.98 0.20 12.40
C ILE A 212 4.45 1.60 12.73
N PHE A 213 4.22 2.39 11.69
CA PHE A 213 3.76 3.76 11.82
C PHE A 213 2.38 3.98 11.18
N GLY A 214 1.54 4.73 11.90
CA GLY A 214 0.24 5.19 11.43
C GLY A 214 -0.74 4.04 11.15
N GLY A 215 -1.52 4.22 10.07
CA GLY A 215 -2.59 3.33 9.67
C GLY A 215 -3.91 3.57 10.40
N ARG A 216 -4.97 3.03 9.79
CA ARG A 216 -6.32 3.02 10.35
C ARG A 216 -6.46 1.78 11.20
N ALA A 217 -6.93 1.97 12.43
CA ALA A 217 -7.17 0.93 13.43
C ALA A 217 -8.41 1.33 14.24
N HIS A 218 -8.95 0.39 15.01
CA HIS A 218 -10.04 0.70 15.94
C HIS A 218 -9.61 1.68 17.06
N SER A 219 -8.31 1.79 17.36
CA SER A 219 -7.71 2.75 18.29
C SER A 219 -6.42 3.36 17.74
N GLN A 220 -6.20 4.67 17.95
CA GLN A 220 -5.00 5.38 17.49
C GLN A 220 -3.84 5.19 18.49
N GLN A 221 -2.98 4.18 18.27
CA GLN A 221 -1.71 4.02 18.98
C GLN A 221 -0.61 3.57 18.00
N GLY A 222 0.62 4.06 18.16
CA GLY A 222 1.81 3.54 17.47
C GLY A 222 2.29 2.23 18.12
N ILE A 223 2.93 1.34 17.36
CA ILE A 223 3.26 -0.01 17.83
C ILE A 223 4.71 -0.37 17.46
N LEU A 224 5.43 -0.93 18.44
CA LEU A 224 6.74 -1.54 18.27
C LEU A 224 6.58 -3.07 18.27
N VAL A 225 7.06 -3.75 17.22
CA VAL A 225 7.13 -5.21 17.18
C VAL A 225 8.60 -5.63 17.30
N THR A 226 8.91 -6.35 18.38
CA THR A 226 10.24 -6.91 18.63
C THR A 226 10.16 -8.42 18.42
N LEU A 227 10.99 -8.97 17.53
CA LEU A 227 11.22 -10.40 17.43
C LEU A 227 12.51 -10.73 18.19
N PHE A 228 12.49 -11.83 18.93
CA PHE A 228 13.66 -12.39 19.63
C PHE A 228 14.24 -13.56 18.87
#